data_AF-A0A8J6GKQ0-F1
#
_entry.id   AF-A0A8J6GKQ0-F1
#
_cell.length_a   1.000
_cell.length_b   1.000
_cell.length_c   1.000
_cell.angle_alpha   90.00
_cell.angle_beta   90.00
_cell.angle_gamma   90.00
#
_symmetry.space_group_name_H-M   'P 1'
#
loop_
_entity.id
_entity.type
_entity.pdbx_description
1 polymer ?
#
loop_
_entity_poly.entity_id
_entity_poly.type
_entity_poly.pdbx_seq_one_letter_code
_entity_poly.pdbx_strand_id
1 'polypeptide(L)'
;MRNRAGESIKVRGYGCNAAALQRMHVKVMPCRVILPVSVDEYQVGQLYSVAEASKNETGGGEGVEVLVNEPYEKEDGEKGQYTHKIYHLQSKVPTFVRMLAPEGALNIHEKAWNAYPYCRTELYMPNKWSPIFLQVHKLEPETWKHVEAIYIDIADRSQVLSKDYKAEEDPAKFKSAKTGRGPLGPNWKQELVNQKDCPYMCAYKLVTVKFKWWGLQNKVENFIHKQEKRLFTNFHRQLFCWLDKWVDLTMDDIRRMEEETKRQLDEFCKTVVNRKAQQLHPPEWQAVFGCSLSVLILQATFSPLL
;
A
#
# COMPACT_ATOMS: atom_id res chain seq x y z
N MET A 1 -67.39 23.82 19.86
CA MET A 1 -66.33 23.89 20.89
C MET A 1 -65.00 24.14 20.20
N ARG A 2 -64.07 24.89 20.82
CA ARG A 2 -62.74 25.16 20.22
C ARG A 2 -61.84 23.94 20.36
N ASN A 3 -61.00 23.68 19.36
CA ASN A 3 -59.64 23.17 19.57
C ASN A 3 -58.75 23.62 18.41
N ARG A 4 -57.87 24.59 18.69
CA ARG A 4 -56.68 24.90 17.89
C ARG A 4 -55.48 24.51 18.74
N ALA A 5 -54.65 23.61 18.26
CA ALA A 5 -53.25 23.52 18.62
C ALA A 5 -52.51 22.92 17.42
N GLY A 6 -51.70 23.72 16.74
CA GLY A 6 -50.80 23.22 15.71
C GLY A 6 -49.49 22.83 16.38
N GLU A 7 -49.19 21.54 16.44
CA GLU A 7 -47.86 21.07 16.82
C GLU A 7 -47.07 20.73 15.56
N SER A 8 -46.18 21.64 15.17
CA SER A 8 -45.15 21.35 14.19
C SER A 8 -44.11 20.41 14.82
N ILE A 9 -43.95 19.22 14.24
CA ILE A 9 -42.89 18.29 14.63
C ILE A 9 -41.55 18.94 14.29
N LYS A 10 -40.92 19.57 15.28
CA LYS A 10 -39.52 20.03 15.17
C LYS A 10 -38.61 18.80 15.13
N VAL A 11 -38.31 18.34 13.92
CA VAL A 11 -37.14 17.51 13.66
C VAL A 11 -35.93 18.27 14.19
N ARG A 12 -35.32 17.79 15.28
CA ARG A 12 -34.05 18.33 15.77
C ARG A 12 -33.00 17.99 14.72
N GLY A 13 -32.70 18.95 13.86
CA GLY A 13 -31.52 18.87 13.01
C GLY A 13 -30.30 18.67 13.89
N TYR A 14 -29.64 17.53 13.77
CA TYR A 14 -28.29 17.33 14.26
C TYR A 14 -27.37 18.21 13.40
N GLY A 15 -27.32 19.50 13.73
CA GLY A 15 -26.34 20.41 13.15
C GLY A 15 -24.96 19.89 13.52
N CYS A 16 -24.28 19.27 12.54
CA CYS A 16 -22.86 18.98 12.65
C CYS A 16 -22.14 20.31 12.82
N ASN A 17 -21.79 20.61 14.07
CA ASN A 17 -21.16 21.86 14.43
C ASN A 17 -19.78 21.88 13.76
N ALA A 18 -19.58 22.74 12.75
CA ALA A 18 -18.40 22.70 11.89
C ALA A 18 -17.07 22.80 12.67
N ALA A 19 -17.08 23.48 13.83
CA ALA A 19 -15.97 23.54 14.76
C ALA A 19 -15.55 22.18 15.38
N ALA A 20 -16.39 21.14 15.31
CA ALA A 20 -16.07 19.80 15.82
C ALA A 20 -15.23 18.96 14.84
N LEU A 21 -15.27 19.27 13.53
CA LEU A 21 -14.44 18.61 12.52
C LEU A 21 -12.97 19.06 12.58
N GLN A 22 -12.72 20.28 13.07
CA GLN A 22 -11.41 20.92 13.15
C GLN A 22 -10.45 20.34 14.22
N ARG A 23 -10.76 19.15 14.78
CA ARG A 23 -9.94 18.46 15.81
C ARG A 23 -9.66 16.98 15.55
N MET A 24 -9.85 16.49 14.33
CA MET A 24 -9.25 15.21 13.94
C MET A 24 -7.83 15.42 13.42
N HIS A 25 -6.84 15.30 14.32
CA HIS A 25 -5.44 15.20 13.90
C HIS A 25 -5.28 13.92 13.08
N VAL A 26 -5.05 14.09 11.78
CA VAL A 26 -4.79 13.04 10.79
C VAL A 26 -3.51 13.44 10.06
N LYS A 27 -2.57 12.50 9.90
CA LYS A 27 -1.30 12.79 9.26
C LYS A 27 -1.38 12.44 7.78
N VAL A 28 -0.91 13.32 6.91
CA VAL A 28 -0.89 13.13 5.45
C VAL A 28 0.55 13.09 4.94
N MET A 29 0.80 12.26 3.93
CA MET A 29 2.06 12.15 3.20
C MET A 29 1.78 11.83 1.72
N PRO A 30 1.86 12.83 0.81
CA PRO A 30 1.83 12.61 -0.62
C PRO A 30 3.22 12.20 -1.08
N CYS A 31 3.36 10.97 -1.56
CA CYS A 31 4.55 10.51 -2.24
C CYS A 31 4.40 10.68 -3.76
N ARG A 32 5.47 11.12 -4.41
CA ARG A 32 5.59 11.21 -5.88
C ARG A 32 6.75 10.32 -6.31
N VAL A 33 6.46 9.28 -7.10
CA VAL A 33 7.48 8.37 -7.64
C VAL A 33 7.48 8.46 -9.16
N ILE A 34 8.49 9.12 -9.72
CA ILE A 34 8.71 9.15 -11.17
C ILE A 34 9.31 7.81 -11.58
N LEU A 35 8.88 7.24 -12.71
CA LEU A 35 9.35 5.95 -13.23
C LEU A 35 9.57 6.01 -14.75
N PRO A 36 10.59 5.32 -15.30
CA PRO A 36 10.90 5.23 -16.74
C PRO A 36 10.10 4.11 -17.44
N VAL A 37 8.79 4.12 -17.22
CA VAL A 37 7.81 3.19 -17.80
C VAL A 37 6.58 3.98 -18.23
N SER A 38 5.75 3.44 -19.12
CA SER A 38 4.45 4.02 -19.45
C SER A 38 3.41 3.75 -18.36
N VAL A 39 2.27 4.45 -18.41
CA VAL A 39 1.13 4.17 -17.53
C VAL A 39 0.60 2.76 -17.79
N ASP A 40 0.55 2.29 -19.04
CA ASP A 40 0.02 0.96 -19.37
C ASP A 40 0.98 -0.15 -18.93
N GLU A 41 2.29 0.04 -19.13
CA GLU A 41 3.35 -0.86 -18.62
C GLU A 41 3.30 -0.98 -17.10
N TYR A 42 3.12 0.14 -16.39
CA TYR A 42 3.04 0.14 -14.93
C TYR A 42 1.84 -0.66 -14.41
N GLN A 43 0.72 -0.74 -15.14
CA GLN A 43 -0.42 -1.57 -14.73
C GLN A 43 -0.02 -3.05 -14.56
N VAL A 44 0.71 -3.58 -15.54
CA VAL A 44 1.24 -4.96 -15.55
C VAL A 44 2.36 -5.11 -14.52
N GLY A 45 3.35 -4.22 -14.57
CA GLY A 45 4.55 -4.29 -13.71
C GLY A 45 4.25 -4.13 -12.23
N GLN A 46 3.25 -3.31 -11.87
CA GLN A 46 2.76 -3.17 -10.51
C GLN A 46 2.21 -4.50 -9.99
N LEU A 47 1.26 -5.11 -10.72
CA LEU A 47 0.59 -6.35 -10.31
C LEU A 47 1.56 -7.54 -10.25
N TYR A 48 2.45 -7.68 -11.24
CA TYR A 48 3.54 -8.66 -11.20
C TYR A 48 4.39 -8.50 -9.94
N SER A 49 4.84 -7.27 -9.66
CA SER A 49 5.71 -6.99 -8.52
C SER A 49 4.99 -7.19 -7.18
N VAL A 50 3.66 -6.98 -7.11
CA VAL A 50 2.84 -7.32 -5.93
C VAL A 50 2.86 -8.82 -5.68
N ALA A 51 2.65 -9.64 -6.72
CA ALA A 51 2.64 -11.09 -6.59
C ALA A 51 4.00 -11.64 -6.12
N GLU A 52 5.09 -11.20 -6.73
CA GLU A 52 6.45 -11.62 -6.34
C GLU A 52 6.84 -11.13 -4.95
N ALA A 53 6.50 -9.90 -4.57
CA ALA A 53 6.68 -9.42 -3.19
C ALA A 53 5.86 -10.27 -2.20
N SER A 54 4.60 -10.61 -2.52
CA SER A 54 3.72 -11.41 -1.65
C SER A 54 4.28 -12.80 -1.35
N LYS A 55 4.91 -13.44 -2.35
CA LYS A 55 5.60 -14.73 -2.19
C LYS A 55 6.81 -14.60 -1.26
N ASN A 56 7.66 -13.60 -1.50
CA ASN A 56 8.86 -13.34 -0.70
C ASN A 56 8.53 -13.03 0.77
N GLU A 57 7.36 -12.47 1.05
CA GLU A 57 6.91 -12.13 2.42
C GLU A 57 6.23 -13.26 3.19
N THR A 58 5.81 -14.33 2.51
CA THR A 58 4.99 -15.38 3.12
C THR A 58 5.87 -16.52 3.62
N GLY A 59 5.92 -16.69 4.94
CA GLY A 59 6.90 -17.56 5.60
C GLY A 59 6.65 -17.69 7.11
N GLY A 60 7.01 -18.83 7.70
CA GLY A 60 6.98 -19.04 9.16
C GLY A 60 5.60 -19.02 9.83
N GLY A 61 4.51 -18.95 9.07
CA GLY A 61 3.15 -18.81 9.58
C GLY A 61 2.60 -17.41 9.69
N GLU A 62 3.21 -16.49 8.93
CA GLU A 62 2.89 -15.08 8.83
C GLU A 62 2.99 -14.67 7.36
N GLY A 63 2.01 -13.92 6.86
CA GLY A 63 1.89 -13.67 5.42
C GLY A 63 0.55 -13.06 5.05
N VAL A 64 0.11 -13.35 3.82
CA VAL A 64 -1.02 -12.72 3.15
C VAL A 64 -2.11 -13.75 2.86
N GLU A 65 -3.31 -13.53 3.37
CA GLU A 65 -4.51 -14.30 3.03
C GLU A 65 -5.38 -13.49 2.05
N VAL A 66 -5.82 -14.07 0.93
CA VAL A 66 -6.64 -13.38 -0.09
C VAL A 66 -8.09 -13.86 -0.03
N LEU A 67 -8.91 -13.18 0.77
CA LEU A 67 -10.32 -13.51 0.95
C LEU A 67 -11.14 -13.30 -0.33
N VAL A 68 -11.02 -12.11 -0.93
CA VAL A 68 -11.78 -11.71 -2.13
C VAL A 68 -10.83 -11.16 -3.19
N ASN A 69 -11.05 -11.55 -4.44
CA ASN A 69 -10.45 -10.94 -5.63
C ASN A 69 -11.47 -11.06 -6.78
N GLU A 70 -12.25 -10.02 -7.04
CA GLU A 70 -13.36 -10.05 -7.98
C GLU A 70 -13.52 -8.70 -8.72
N PRO A 71 -14.07 -8.67 -9.94
CA PRO A 71 -14.44 -7.42 -10.58
C PRO A 71 -15.61 -6.76 -9.85
N TYR A 72 -15.65 -5.43 -9.82
CA TYR A 72 -16.77 -4.64 -9.29
C TYR A 72 -17.20 -3.55 -10.27
N GLU A 73 -18.45 -3.13 -10.11
CA GLU A 73 -19.05 -1.96 -10.74
C GLU A 73 -19.90 -1.23 -9.69
N LYS A 74 -19.74 0.09 -9.60
CA LYS A 74 -20.53 0.96 -8.72
C LYS A 74 -21.67 1.62 -9.49
N GLU A 75 -22.67 2.11 -8.75
CA GLU A 75 -23.80 2.89 -9.27
C GLU A 75 -23.38 4.20 -9.98
N ASP A 76 -22.20 4.75 -9.65
CA ASP A 76 -21.61 5.93 -10.31
C ASP A 76 -20.85 5.60 -11.61
N GLY A 77 -20.81 4.33 -12.01
CA GLY A 77 -20.12 3.84 -13.20
C GLY A 77 -18.64 3.53 -13.01
N GLU A 78 -18.08 3.68 -11.81
CA GLU A 78 -16.70 3.24 -11.52
C GLU A 78 -16.62 1.70 -11.58
N LYS A 79 -15.73 1.18 -12.45
CA LYS A 79 -15.47 -0.26 -12.62
C LYS A 79 -14.01 -0.58 -12.32
N GLY A 80 -13.75 -1.76 -11.78
CA GLY A 80 -12.37 -2.18 -11.48
C GLY A 80 -12.28 -3.55 -10.83
N GLN A 81 -11.13 -3.84 -10.21
CA GLN A 81 -10.93 -5.02 -9.36
C GLN A 81 -11.09 -4.64 -7.88
N TYR A 82 -11.89 -5.39 -7.14
CA TYR A 82 -11.96 -5.34 -5.69
C TYR A 82 -11.14 -6.48 -5.11
N THR A 83 -10.28 -6.18 -4.12
CA THR A 83 -9.62 -7.21 -3.32
C THR A 83 -9.83 -6.98 -1.83
N HIS A 84 -9.98 -8.08 -1.09
CA HIS A 84 -9.97 -8.09 0.38
C HIS A 84 -8.90 -9.09 0.84
N LYS A 85 -7.89 -8.60 1.57
CA LYS A 85 -6.80 -9.42 2.13
C LYS A 85 -6.70 -9.28 3.63
N ILE A 86 -6.07 -10.26 4.29
CA ILE A 86 -5.61 -10.17 5.68
C ILE A 86 -4.09 -10.34 5.71
N TYR A 87 -3.42 -9.46 6.46
CA TYR A 87 -2.01 -9.54 6.78
C TYR A 87 -1.82 -10.02 8.22
N HIS A 88 -1.18 -11.17 8.39
CA HIS A 88 -0.89 -11.77 9.70
C HIS A 88 0.51 -11.35 10.18
N LEU A 89 0.60 -10.33 11.03
CA LEU A 89 1.87 -9.63 11.33
C LEU A 89 2.44 -9.91 12.75
N GLN A 90 2.20 -11.10 13.30
CA GLN A 90 2.38 -11.41 14.73
C GLN A 90 3.82 -11.13 15.26
N SER A 91 4.86 -11.59 14.58
CA SER A 91 6.27 -11.36 14.92
C SER A 91 6.89 -10.18 14.16
N LYS A 92 6.28 -9.76 13.03
CA LYS A 92 6.87 -8.82 12.06
C LYS A 92 6.61 -7.34 12.38
N VAL A 93 5.76 -7.02 13.36
CA VAL A 93 5.62 -5.65 13.89
C VAL A 93 6.68 -5.33 14.97
N PRO A 94 7.07 -4.06 15.17
CA PRO A 94 7.99 -3.68 16.24
C PRO A 94 7.50 -4.12 17.62
N THR A 95 8.42 -4.45 18.52
CA THR A 95 8.11 -4.90 19.89
C THR A 95 7.18 -3.96 20.64
N PHE A 96 7.30 -2.64 20.44
CA PHE A 96 6.39 -1.67 21.07
C PHE A 96 4.95 -1.74 20.54
N VAL A 97 4.73 -2.16 19.29
CA VAL A 97 3.39 -2.41 18.73
C VAL A 97 2.85 -3.74 19.27
N ARG A 98 3.71 -4.78 19.31
CA ARG A 98 3.35 -6.11 19.82
C ARG A 98 2.95 -6.08 21.30
N MET A 99 3.64 -5.31 22.14
CA MET A 99 3.30 -5.15 23.57
C MET A 99 1.97 -4.43 23.82
N LEU A 100 1.41 -3.76 22.81
CA LEU A 100 0.14 -3.02 22.91
C LEU A 100 -1.05 -3.81 22.34
N ALA A 101 -0.79 -4.91 21.63
CA ALA A 101 -1.81 -5.72 20.98
C ALA A 101 -1.96 -7.06 21.71
N PRO A 102 -3.19 -7.49 22.05
CA PRO A 102 -3.44 -8.85 22.53
C PRO A 102 -2.93 -9.91 21.54
N GLU A 103 -2.69 -11.12 22.02
CA GLU A 103 -2.27 -12.22 21.15
C GLU A 103 -3.32 -12.49 20.06
N GLY A 104 -2.88 -12.62 18.81
CA GLY A 104 -3.76 -12.70 17.63
C GLY A 104 -4.37 -11.36 17.16
N ALA A 105 -4.20 -10.24 17.87
CA ALA A 105 -4.84 -8.96 17.50
C ALA A 105 -4.18 -8.19 16.34
N LEU A 106 -3.04 -8.68 15.83
CA LEU A 106 -2.20 -8.04 14.79
C LEU A 106 -2.55 -8.47 13.35
N ASN A 107 -3.84 -8.67 13.08
CA ASN A 107 -4.35 -8.90 11.74
C ASN A 107 -4.79 -7.55 11.13
N ILE A 108 -4.11 -7.09 10.08
CA ILE A 108 -4.51 -5.90 9.32
C ILE A 108 -5.32 -6.38 8.11
N HIS A 109 -6.55 -5.89 7.95
CA HIS A 109 -7.35 -6.13 6.76
C HIS A 109 -7.09 -5.03 5.74
N GLU A 110 -6.90 -5.42 4.49
CA GLU A 110 -6.82 -4.55 3.32
C GLU A 110 -8.09 -4.68 2.49
N LYS A 111 -8.73 -3.57 2.16
CA LYS A 111 -9.71 -3.50 1.09
C LYS A 111 -9.19 -2.56 0.01
N ALA A 112 -9.09 -3.04 -1.22
CA ALA A 112 -8.61 -2.24 -2.34
C ALA A 112 -9.63 -2.24 -3.48
N TRP A 113 -9.86 -1.06 -4.03
CA TRP A 113 -10.67 -0.81 -5.21
C TRP A 113 -9.74 -0.25 -6.27
N ASN A 114 -9.36 -1.08 -7.24
CA ASN A 114 -8.44 -0.76 -8.33
C ASN A 114 -9.22 -0.55 -9.63
N ALA A 115 -9.60 0.70 -9.90
CA ALA A 115 -10.20 1.19 -11.13
C ALA A 115 -9.11 1.88 -11.98
N TYR A 116 -8.10 1.12 -12.39
CA TYR A 116 -6.90 1.64 -13.05
C TYR A 116 -7.26 2.62 -14.20
N PRO A 117 -6.67 3.83 -14.25
CA PRO A 117 -5.48 4.31 -13.53
C PRO A 117 -5.75 4.93 -12.15
N TYR A 118 -6.86 4.65 -11.47
CA TYR A 118 -7.11 5.06 -10.08
C TYR A 118 -7.19 3.86 -9.14
N CYS A 119 -6.66 3.98 -7.93
CA CYS A 119 -6.87 2.98 -6.89
C CYS A 119 -6.94 3.60 -5.49
N ARG A 120 -7.97 3.17 -4.75
CA ARG A 120 -8.13 3.42 -3.32
C ARG A 120 -7.86 2.13 -2.56
N THR A 121 -6.93 2.18 -1.63
CA THR A 121 -6.72 1.13 -0.61
C THR A 121 -7.18 1.67 0.74
N GLU A 122 -7.85 0.82 1.53
CA GLU A 122 -8.27 1.04 2.92
C GLU A 122 -7.70 -0.08 3.79
N LEU A 123 -6.75 0.24 4.66
CA LEU A 123 -6.25 -0.69 5.68
C LEU A 123 -6.87 -0.36 7.04
N TYR A 124 -7.27 -1.41 7.76
CA TYR A 124 -7.82 -1.30 9.11
C TYR A 124 -7.53 -2.54 9.98
N MET A 125 -7.54 -2.35 11.30
CA MET A 125 -7.58 -3.45 12.27
C MET A 125 -9.01 -3.54 12.84
N PRO A 126 -9.66 -4.71 12.86
CA PRO A 126 -11.04 -4.88 13.31
C PRO A 126 -11.19 -4.75 14.84
N ASN A 127 -10.08 -4.84 15.58
CA ASN A 127 -10.09 -4.72 17.03
C ASN A 127 -10.35 -3.27 17.48
N LYS A 128 -11.34 -3.12 18.37
CA LYS A 128 -11.98 -1.85 18.80
C LYS A 128 -11.05 -0.75 19.35
N TRP A 129 -9.75 -1.00 19.49
CA TRP A 129 -8.82 -0.20 20.30
C TRP A 129 -8.11 0.92 19.53
N SER A 130 -7.95 0.79 18.21
CA SER A 130 -7.52 1.88 17.32
C SER A 130 -7.67 1.43 15.87
N PRO A 131 -8.77 1.81 15.17
CA PRO A 131 -8.80 1.64 13.73
C PRO A 131 -7.77 2.58 13.12
N ILE A 132 -6.65 2.00 12.66
CA ILE A 132 -5.87 2.66 11.61
C ILE A 132 -6.82 2.79 10.43
N PHE A 133 -6.88 3.98 9.86
CA PHE A 133 -7.44 4.19 8.54
C PHE A 133 -6.32 4.71 7.67
N LEU A 134 -5.93 3.92 6.69
CA LEU A 134 -5.12 4.37 5.57
C LEU A 134 -6.06 4.65 4.41
N GLN A 135 -6.41 5.92 4.17
CA GLN A 135 -7.25 6.31 3.05
C GLN A 135 -6.38 6.97 1.96
N VAL A 136 -6.42 6.39 0.77
CA VAL A 136 -5.73 6.94 -0.40
C VAL A 136 -6.72 7.70 -1.27
N HIS A 137 -6.47 9.00 -1.45
CA HIS A 137 -7.21 10.00 -2.25
C HIS A 137 -8.54 10.55 -1.69
N LYS A 138 -8.82 11.81 -2.11
CA LYS A 138 -9.84 12.77 -1.63
C LYS A 138 -9.60 13.32 -0.21
N LEU A 139 -8.76 14.36 -0.13
CA LEU A 139 -8.66 15.28 1.02
C LEU A 139 -9.36 16.60 0.71
N GLU A 140 -9.89 17.25 1.73
CA GLU A 140 -10.45 18.60 1.62
C GLU A 140 -9.36 19.63 1.25
N PRO A 141 -9.67 20.69 0.48
CA PRO A 141 -8.68 21.69 0.03
C PRO A 141 -7.90 22.37 1.16
N GLU A 142 -8.49 22.49 2.35
CA GLU A 142 -7.84 23.06 3.53
C GLU A 142 -6.72 22.17 4.07
N THR A 143 -6.88 20.85 3.98
CA THR A 143 -5.87 19.87 4.40
C THR A 143 -4.62 19.94 3.51
N TRP A 144 -4.77 20.23 2.21
CA TRP A 144 -3.65 20.31 1.26
C TRP A 144 -2.68 21.47 1.54
N LYS A 145 -3.14 22.58 2.14
CA LYS A 145 -2.34 23.81 2.33
C LYS A 145 -1.07 23.66 3.17
N HIS A 146 -0.98 22.58 3.95
CA HIS A 146 0.12 22.34 4.90
C HIS A 146 0.93 21.08 4.59
N VAL A 147 0.82 20.54 3.38
CA VAL A 147 1.34 19.22 3.04
C VAL A 147 2.34 19.30 1.89
N GLU A 148 3.62 19.14 2.21
CA GLU A 148 4.71 19.05 1.24
C GLU A 148 4.76 17.65 0.59
N ALA A 149 5.01 17.60 -0.72
CA ALA A 149 5.11 16.35 -1.47
C ALA A 149 6.51 15.72 -1.33
N ILE A 150 6.56 14.47 -0.88
CA ILE A 150 7.80 13.70 -0.77
C ILE A 150 8.09 13.02 -2.11
N TYR A 151 9.17 13.46 -2.76
CA TYR A 151 9.70 12.75 -3.93
C TYR A 151 10.49 11.51 -3.49
N ILE A 152 10.27 10.41 -4.21
CA ILE A 152 11.04 9.17 -4.10
C ILE A 152 11.80 9.00 -5.41
N ASP A 153 13.11 8.90 -5.32
CA ASP A 153 13.99 8.68 -6.47
C ASP A 153 14.55 7.27 -6.42
N ILE A 154 14.14 6.42 -7.35
CA ILE A 154 14.52 5.01 -7.37
C ILE A 154 16.01 4.80 -7.68
N ALA A 155 16.69 5.78 -8.29
CA ALA A 155 18.13 5.73 -8.57
C ALA A 155 18.97 6.23 -7.38
N ASP A 156 18.39 7.00 -6.47
CA ASP A 156 19.12 7.62 -5.35
C ASP A 156 19.43 6.61 -4.24
N ARG A 157 20.68 6.16 -4.21
CA ARG A 157 21.19 5.24 -3.19
C ARG A 157 21.00 5.75 -1.76
N SER A 158 20.96 7.07 -1.52
CA SER A 158 20.82 7.64 -0.17
C SER A 158 19.43 7.41 0.44
N GLN A 159 18.41 7.14 -0.39
CA GLN A 159 17.03 6.89 0.07
C GLN A 159 16.81 5.44 0.53
N VAL A 160 17.76 4.54 0.25
CA VAL A 160 17.70 3.11 0.58
C VAL A 160 18.45 2.83 1.89
N LEU A 161 17.78 2.22 2.87
CA LEU A 161 18.44 1.80 4.11
C LEU A 161 19.52 0.74 3.81
N SER A 162 20.67 0.80 4.49
CA SER A 162 21.78 -0.13 4.23
C SER A 162 21.44 -1.61 4.36
N LYS A 163 20.47 -1.96 5.22
CA LYS A 163 19.96 -3.33 5.41
C LYS A 163 18.98 -3.81 4.34
N ASP A 164 18.45 -2.91 3.52
CA ASP A 164 17.51 -3.22 2.43
C ASP A 164 18.22 -3.22 1.07
N TYR A 165 19.46 -2.74 1.00
CA TYR A 165 20.18 -2.59 -0.24
C TYR A 165 20.65 -3.94 -0.79
N LYS A 166 20.21 -4.25 -2.01
CA LYS A 166 20.71 -5.33 -2.85
C LYS A 166 21.20 -4.75 -4.17
N ALA A 167 22.25 -5.32 -4.74
CA ALA A 167 22.87 -4.78 -5.96
C ALA A 167 22.07 -5.13 -7.22
N GLU A 168 21.38 -6.27 -7.18
CA GLU A 168 20.46 -6.80 -8.19
C GLU A 168 19.08 -6.10 -8.18
N GLU A 169 18.78 -5.33 -7.12
CA GLU A 169 17.60 -4.46 -7.00
C GLU A 169 18.01 -2.98 -7.04
N ASP A 170 19.03 -2.65 -7.86
CA ASP A 170 19.58 -1.31 -7.99
C ASP A 170 19.41 -0.71 -9.40
N PRO A 171 18.42 0.19 -9.62
CA PRO A 171 18.21 0.86 -10.90
C PRO A 171 19.43 1.62 -11.44
N ALA A 172 20.34 2.07 -10.57
CA ALA A 172 21.60 2.70 -10.95
C ALA A 172 22.65 1.71 -11.51
N LYS A 173 22.36 0.42 -11.51
CA LYS A 173 23.21 -0.68 -12.04
C LYS A 173 22.48 -1.58 -13.02
N PHE A 174 21.17 -1.73 -12.87
CA PHE A 174 20.33 -2.53 -13.75
C PHE A 174 20.17 -1.89 -15.13
N LYS A 175 20.34 -2.70 -16.18
CA LYS A 175 19.98 -2.36 -17.55
C LYS A 175 19.13 -3.49 -18.12
N SER A 176 17.94 -3.15 -18.61
CA SER A 176 17.02 -4.09 -19.23
C SER A 176 17.59 -4.60 -20.55
N ALA A 177 17.65 -5.92 -20.69
CA ALA A 177 18.07 -6.59 -21.92
C ALA A 177 17.00 -6.50 -23.02
N LYS A 178 15.70 -6.45 -22.66
CA LYS A 178 14.60 -6.40 -23.62
C LYS A 178 14.30 -4.99 -24.14
N THR A 179 14.40 -3.97 -23.29
CA THR A 179 14.03 -2.58 -23.62
C THR A 179 15.22 -1.64 -23.77
N GLY A 180 16.42 -2.06 -23.34
CA GLY A 180 17.61 -1.21 -23.30
C GLY A 180 17.60 -0.12 -22.23
N ARG A 181 16.51 0.04 -21.46
CA ARG A 181 16.36 1.08 -20.42
C ARG A 181 17.30 0.83 -19.24
N GLY A 182 17.83 1.92 -18.67
CA GLY A 182 18.82 1.89 -17.60
C GLY A 182 20.27 1.70 -18.10
N PRO A 183 21.27 1.82 -17.21
CA PRO A 183 21.14 2.17 -15.79
C PRO A 183 20.73 3.64 -15.58
N LEU A 184 20.04 3.90 -14.47
CA LEU A 184 19.57 5.24 -14.11
C LEU A 184 20.69 6.02 -13.40
N GLY A 185 21.37 6.90 -14.13
CA GLY A 185 22.36 7.83 -13.57
C GLY A 185 21.73 8.96 -12.74
N PRO A 186 22.51 9.80 -12.04
CA PRO A 186 21.98 10.85 -11.16
C PRO A 186 21.03 11.85 -11.84
N ASN A 187 21.18 12.07 -13.15
CA ASN A 187 20.40 13.02 -13.95
C ASN A 187 19.29 12.35 -14.79
N TRP A 188 18.96 11.08 -14.53
CA TRP A 188 18.05 10.28 -15.35
C TRP A 188 16.67 10.94 -15.60
N LYS A 189 16.16 11.70 -14.63
CA LYS A 189 14.88 12.45 -14.75
C LYS A 189 14.95 13.60 -15.76
N GLN A 190 16.09 14.27 -15.86
CA GLN A 190 16.33 15.33 -16.85
C GLN A 190 16.60 14.74 -18.23
N GLU A 191 17.28 13.60 -18.28
CA GLU A 191 17.55 12.85 -19.51
C GLU A 191 16.27 12.27 -20.13
N LEU A 192 15.33 11.76 -19.31
CA LEU A 192 14.02 11.25 -19.74
C LEU A 192 13.25 12.23 -20.64
N VAL A 193 13.26 13.53 -20.32
CA VAL A 193 12.54 14.56 -21.11
C VAL A 193 13.07 14.65 -22.54
N ASN A 194 14.34 14.29 -22.76
CA ASN A 194 15.01 14.38 -24.05
C ASN A 194 15.06 13.03 -24.81
N GLN A 195 14.73 11.91 -24.15
CA GLN A 195 14.73 10.57 -24.73
C GLN A 195 13.34 10.22 -25.29
N LYS A 196 13.19 10.28 -26.62
CA LYS A 196 11.91 9.96 -27.28
C LYS A 196 11.44 8.51 -27.07
N ASP A 197 12.38 7.58 -26.92
CA ASP A 197 12.10 6.15 -26.90
C ASP A 197 11.96 5.58 -25.47
N CYS A 198 12.06 6.42 -24.44
CA CYS A 198 11.87 6.02 -23.04
C CYS A 198 10.58 6.65 -22.47
N PRO A 199 9.49 5.89 -22.29
CA PRO A 199 8.28 6.40 -21.67
C PRO A 199 8.53 6.75 -20.19
N TYR A 200 7.68 7.62 -19.65
CA TYR A 200 7.72 7.97 -18.23
C TYR A 200 6.33 8.26 -17.66
N MET A 201 6.21 8.08 -16.35
CA MET A 201 5.00 8.31 -15.56
C MET A 201 5.37 8.77 -14.14
N CYS A 202 4.42 9.34 -13.39
CA CYS A 202 4.60 9.70 -11.98
C CYS A 202 3.48 9.13 -11.09
N ALA A 203 3.81 8.20 -10.21
CA ALA A 203 2.90 7.61 -9.24
C ALA A 203 2.64 8.59 -8.10
N TYR A 204 1.44 9.17 -8.07
CA TYR A 204 0.96 10.01 -6.96
C TYR A 204 0.30 9.12 -5.91
N LYS A 205 1.02 8.77 -4.84
CA LYS A 205 0.52 7.94 -3.74
C LYS A 205 0.20 8.81 -2.53
N LEU A 206 -1.09 9.03 -2.24
CA LEU A 206 -1.51 9.83 -1.08
C LEU A 206 -1.72 8.95 0.14
N VAL A 207 -0.77 8.95 1.07
CA VAL A 207 -0.89 8.21 2.34
C VAL A 207 -1.54 9.12 3.37
N THR A 208 -2.64 8.66 3.96
CA THR A 208 -3.33 9.33 5.07
C THR A 208 -3.30 8.38 6.26
N VAL A 209 -2.67 8.70 7.38
CA VAL A 209 -2.68 7.85 8.59
C VAL A 209 -3.42 8.53 9.73
N LYS A 210 -4.30 7.75 10.37
CA LYS A 210 -5.02 8.11 11.58
C LYS A 210 -4.79 7.04 12.63
N PHE A 211 -4.14 7.36 13.75
CA PHE A 211 -3.94 6.41 14.86
C PHE A 211 -4.25 7.06 16.22
N LYS A 212 -5.45 6.80 16.74
CA LYS A 212 -5.99 7.50 17.92
C LYS A 212 -5.65 6.78 19.24
N TRP A 213 -4.39 6.88 19.67
CA TRP A 213 -3.94 6.38 20.97
C TRP A 213 -3.24 7.48 21.78
N TRP A 214 -3.73 7.74 23.01
CA TRP A 214 -3.16 8.75 23.91
C TRP A 214 -1.69 8.47 24.25
N GLY A 215 -0.82 9.46 24.08
CA GLY A 215 0.63 9.34 24.29
C GLY A 215 1.41 8.62 23.17
N LEU A 216 0.74 7.96 22.21
CA LEU A 216 1.39 7.19 21.14
C LEU A 216 1.09 7.66 19.71
N GLN A 217 0.01 8.43 19.50
CA GLN A 217 -0.44 8.93 18.19
C GLN A 217 0.71 9.36 17.27
N ASN A 218 1.38 10.47 17.59
CA ASN A 218 2.45 11.04 16.76
C ASN A 218 3.60 10.05 16.50
N LYS A 219 3.92 9.17 17.45
CA LYS A 219 5.02 8.20 17.31
C LYS A 219 4.67 7.11 16.30
N VAL A 220 3.44 6.61 16.34
CA VAL A 220 2.96 5.55 15.44
C VAL A 220 2.66 6.10 14.04
N GLU A 221 2.03 7.27 13.92
CA GLU A 221 1.76 7.90 12.61
C GLU A 221 3.06 8.20 11.86
N ASN A 222 4.07 8.77 12.56
CA ASN A 222 5.40 8.97 11.99
C ASN A 222 6.12 7.66 11.64
N PHE A 223 5.93 6.59 12.43
CA PHE A 223 6.52 5.28 12.15
C PHE A 223 5.94 4.66 10.88
N ILE A 224 4.60 4.70 10.72
CA ILE A 224 3.91 4.18 9.53
C ILE A 224 4.37 4.94 8.29
N HIS A 225 4.33 6.29 8.29
CA HIS A 225 4.84 7.08 7.16
C HIS A 225 6.29 6.76 6.77
N LYS A 226 7.16 6.49 7.75
CA LYS A 226 8.54 6.04 7.49
C LYS A 226 8.61 4.66 6.85
N GLN A 227 7.75 3.72 7.25
CA GLN A 227 7.68 2.41 6.58
C GLN A 227 7.04 2.52 5.20
N GLU A 228 6.03 3.38 4.99
CA GLU A 228 5.44 3.62 3.66
C GLU A 228 6.45 4.19 2.67
N LYS A 229 7.21 5.22 3.06
CA LYS A 229 8.26 5.77 2.20
C LYS A 229 9.29 4.69 1.85
N ARG A 230 9.71 3.89 2.83
CA ARG A 230 10.66 2.78 2.66
C ARG A 230 10.12 1.71 1.71
N LEU A 231 8.87 1.29 1.88
CA LEU A 231 8.13 0.39 1.00
C LEU A 231 8.14 0.91 -0.42
N PHE A 232 7.62 2.13 -0.66
CA PHE A 232 7.57 2.70 -2.00
C PHE A 232 8.98 2.86 -2.61
N THR A 233 10.01 3.12 -1.81
CA THR A 233 11.39 3.18 -2.32
C THR A 233 11.85 1.80 -2.81
N ASN A 234 11.71 0.76 -1.99
CA ASN A 234 12.20 -0.58 -2.31
C ASN A 234 11.37 -1.24 -3.44
N PHE A 235 10.05 -1.12 -3.38
CA PHE A 235 9.14 -1.72 -4.37
C PHE A 235 9.36 -1.19 -5.79
N HIS A 236 9.45 0.13 -5.99
CA HIS A 236 9.62 0.65 -7.35
C HIS A 236 11.03 0.43 -7.90
N ARG A 237 12.03 0.28 -7.02
CA ARG A 237 13.37 -0.20 -7.41
C ARG A 237 13.31 -1.64 -7.91
N GLN A 238 12.65 -2.53 -7.19
CA GLN A 238 12.40 -3.92 -7.60
C GLN A 238 11.60 -3.98 -8.91
N LEU A 239 10.49 -3.26 -9.02
CA LEU A 239 9.65 -3.17 -10.22
C LEU A 239 10.48 -2.82 -11.46
N PHE A 240 11.34 -1.81 -11.39
CA PHE A 240 12.21 -1.45 -12.51
C PHE A 240 13.31 -2.52 -12.78
N CYS A 241 13.95 -3.07 -11.74
CA CYS A 241 14.96 -4.12 -11.93
C CYS A 241 14.37 -5.47 -12.37
N TRP A 242 13.06 -5.64 -12.30
CA TRP A 242 12.32 -6.79 -12.82
C TRP A 242 11.67 -6.52 -14.18
N LEU A 243 11.94 -5.38 -14.84
CA LEU A 243 11.32 -4.99 -16.12
C LEU A 243 11.36 -6.13 -17.16
N ASP A 244 12.51 -6.79 -17.33
CA ASP A 244 12.65 -7.91 -18.28
C ASP A 244 11.77 -9.13 -17.96
N LYS A 245 11.30 -9.27 -16.71
CA LYS A 245 10.41 -10.37 -16.28
C LYS A 245 8.94 -10.12 -16.58
N TRP A 246 8.51 -8.85 -16.69
CA TRP A 246 7.09 -8.50 -16.78
C TRP A 246 6.69 -7.65 -17.99
N VAL A 247 7.64 -7.00 -18.70
CA VAL A 247 7.31 -6.06 -19.80
C VAL A 247 6.52 -6.67 -20.95
N ASP A 248 6.68 -7.97 -21.21
CA ASP A 248 5.95 -8.69 -22.27
C ASP A 248 4.68 -9.41 -21.76
N LEU A 249 4.34 -9.28 -20.47
CA LEU A 249 3.17 -9.95 -19.90
C LEU A 249 1.89 -9.19 -20.25
N THR A 250 0.86 -9.93 -20.63
CA THR A 250 -0.50 -9.41 -20.79
C THR A 250 -1.23 -9.36 -19.45
N MET A 251 -2.32 -8.59 -19.38
CA MET A 251 -3.20 -8.61 -18.20
C MET A 251 -3.78 -10.01 -17.92
N ASP A 252 -4.00 -10.84 -18.95
CA ASP A 252 -4.47 -12.22 -18.77
C ASP A 252 -3.39 -13.11 -18.14
N ASP A 253 -2.10 -12.88 -18.45
CA ASP A 253 -0.98 -13.56 -17.78
C ASP A 253 -0.92 -13.17 -16.31
N ILE A 254 -1.11 -11.89 -16.01
CA ILE A 254 -1.21 -11.37 -14.64
C ILE A 254 -2.36 -12.04 -13.88
N ARG A 255 -3.56 -12.20 -14.48
CA ARG A 255 -4.68 -12.89 -13.80
C ARG A 255 -4.35 -14.34 -13.45
N ARG A 256 -3.73 -15.08 -14.38
CA ARG A 256 -3.28 -16.47 -14.10
C ARG A 256 -2.21 -16.49 -12.99
N MET A 257 -1.32 -15.49 -12.95
CA MET A 257 -0.34 -15.35 -11.86
C MET A 257 -0.98 -14.98 -10.52
N GLU A 258 -2.01 -14.14 -10.48
CA GLU A 258 -2.77 -13.80 -9.25
C GLU A 258 -3.48 -15.04 -8.68
N GLU A 259 -4.13 -15.85 -9.54
CA GLU A 259 -4.77 -17.11 -9.14
C GLU A 259 -3.76 -18.12 -8.57
N GLU A 260 -2.63 -18.31 -9.26
CA GLU A 260 -1.60 -19.26 -8.83
C GLU A 260 -0.92 -18.78 -7.53
N THR A 261 -0.66 -17.48 -7.41
CA THR A 261 -0.14 -16.89 -6.17
C THR A 261 -1.14 -17.07 -5.03
N LYS A 262 -2.44 -16.89 -5.26
CA LYS A 262 -3.47 -17.17 -4.24
C LYS A 262 -3.44 -18.63 -3.80
N ARG A 263 -3.36 -19.60 -4.72
CA ARG A 263 -3.28 -21.04 -4.36
C ARG A 263 -2.07 -21.35 -3.49
N GLN A 264 -0.91 -20.83 -3.85
CA GLN A 264 0.35 -21.00 -3.11
C GLN A 264 0.27 -20.39 -1.69
N LEU A 265 -0.30 -19.19 -1.56
CA LEU A 265 -0.55 -18.54 -0.27
C LEU A 265 -1.54 -19.34 0.59
N ASP A 266 -2.66 -19.79 0.01
CA ASP A 266 -3.69 -20.56 0.71
C ASP A 266 -3.14 -21.92 1.21
N GLU A 267 -2.32 -22.61 0.42
CA GLU A 267 -1.66 -23.87 0.80
C GLU A 267 -0.64 -23.65 1.94
N PHE A 268 0.13 -22.56 1.88
CA PHE A 268 1.06 -22.19 2.92
C PHE A 268 0.35 -21.91 4.25
N CYS A 269 -0.73 -21.11 4.22
CA CYS A 269 -1.55 -20.80 5.39
C CYS A 269 -2.20 -22.07 5.99
N LYS A 270 -2.73 -22.99 5.18
CA LYS A 270 -3.27 -24.28 5.66
C LYS A 270 -2.20 -25.14 6.34
N THR A 271 -1.01 -25.23 5.75
CA THR A 271 0.12 -25.98 6.31
C THR A 271 0.54 -25.42 7.68
N VAL A 272 0.49 -24.11 7.85
CA VAL A 272 0.80 -23.41 9.12
C VAL A 272 -0.24 -23.68 10.19
N VAL A 273 -1.54 -23.58 9.87
CA VAL A 273 -2.63 -23.84 10.83
C VAL A 273 -2.51 -25.26 11.39
N ASN A 274 -2.23 -26.25 10.52
CA ASN A 274 -2.02 -27.64 10.95
C ASN A 274 -0.75 -27.81 11.82
N ARG A 275 0.34 -27.09 11.56
CA ARG A 275 1.55 -27.15 12.40
C ARG A 275 1.38 -26.48 13.77
N LYS A 276 0.67 -25.34 13.85
CA LYS A 276 0.34 -24.68 15.13
C LYS A 276 -0.54 -25.56 16.03
N ALA A 277 -1.25 -26.54 15.47
CA ALA A 277 -2.00 -27.54 16.25
C ALA A 277 -1.13 -28.70 16.80
N GLN A 278 0.16 -28.80 16.47
CA GLN A 278 0.97 -29.99 16.79
C GLN A 278 2.31 -29.76 17.52
N GLN A 279 2.91 -28.56 17.55
CA GLN A 279 4.18 -28.35 18.26
C GLN A 279 4.39 -26.91 18.80
N LEU A 280 4.62 -26.78 20.11
CA LEU A 280 5.38 -25.67 20.68
C LEU A 280 6.88 -26.00 20.53
N HIS A 281 7.64 -25.23 19.74
CA HIS A 281 9.07 -24.90 19.96
C HIS A 281 9.50 -23.83 18.93
N PRO A 282 10.41 -22.88 19.27
CA PRO A 282 10.75 -21.76 18.38
C PRO A 282 11.98 -22.04 17.49
N PRO A 283 11.97 -21.65 16.20
CA PRO A 283 13.18 -21.51 15.39
C PRO A 283 13.84 -20.12 15.57
N GLU A 284 15.06 -20.01 15.06
CA GLU A 284 16.03 -18.95 15.40
C GLU A 284 15.80 -17.62 14.67
N TRP A 285 16.22 -16.52 15.31
CA TRP A 285 16.05 -15.14 14.83
C TRP A 285 17.26 -14.66 14.04
N GLN A 286 17.05 -14.02 12.86
CA GLN A 286 17.74 -12.75 12.52
C GLN A 286 17.26 -11.95 11.28
N ALA A 287 16.34 -12.44 10.43
CA ALA A 287 16.14 -11.87 9.08
C ALA A 287 14.78 -11.20 8.75
N VAL A 288 14.03 -10.63 9.72
CA VAL A 288 12.63 -10.15 9.45
C VAL A 288 12.30 -8.75 10.03
N PHE A 289 13.09 -7.72 9.70
CA PHE A 289 12.80 -6.31 10.09
C PHE A 289 12.78 -5.31 8.91
N GLY A 290 12.40 -5.78 7.72
CA GLY A 290 12.25 -4.90 6.55
C GLY A 290 11.20 -5.24 5.52
N CYS A 291 10.74 -6.48 5.56
CA CYS A 291 10.10 -7.09 4.42
C CYS A 291 8.55 -7.03 4.56
N SER A 292 8.00 -7.30 5.75
CA SER A 292 6.55 -7.57 5.91
C SER A 292 5.55 -6.46 5.59
N LEU A 293 5.96 -5.19 5.56
CA LEU A 293 5.05 -4.13 5.10
C LEU A 293 4.97 -4.07 3.58
N SER A 294 5.84 -4.80 2.85
CA SER A 294 5.99 -4.63 1.41
C SER A 294 4.78 -5.04 0.60
N VAL A 295 3.89 -5.90 1.11
CA VAL A 295 2.63 -6.20 0.42
C VAL A 295 1.54 -5.16 0.72
N LEU A 296 1.65 -4.49 1.86
CA LEU A 296 0.54 -3.84 2.57
C LEU A 296 -0.13 -2.70 1.79
N ILE A 297 0.61 -1.96 0.93
CA ILE A 297 0.12 -0.76 0.22
C ILE A 297 0.61 -0.73 -1.24
N LEU A 298 0.52 -1.86 -1.95
CA LEU A 298 1.01 -1.94 -3.32
C LEU A 298 0.02 -1.58 -4.44
N GLN A 299 -1.27 -1.39 -4.17
CA GLN A 299 -2.25 -1.13 -5.24
C GLN A 299 -2.52 0.35 -5.54
N ALA A 300 -2.27 1.27 -4.62
CA ALA A 300 -2.65 2.70 -4.73
C ALA A 300 -1.86 3.52 -5.77
N THR A 301 -2.54 4.05 -6.80
CA THR A 301 -2.07 5.00 -7.84
C THR A 301 -3.25 5.26 -8.80
N PHE A 302 -3.52 6.40 -9.46
CA PHE A 302 -2.98 7.76 -9.60
C PHE A 302 -4.15 8.78 -9.44
N SER A 303 -4.07 9.96 -10.08
CA SER A 303 -5.20 10.80 -10.52
C SER A 303 -4.79 11.62 -11.76
N PRO A 304 -5.61 11.69 -12.82
CA PRO A 304 -5.47 12.71 -13.86
C PRO A 304 -6.42 13.87 -13.56
N LEU A 305 -5.89 14.99 -13.03
CA LEU A 305 -6.33 16.39 -13.25
C LEU A 305 -5.75 17.33 -12.17
N LEU A 306 -5.16 18.44 -12.65
CA LEU A 306 -4.73 19.66 -11.93
C LEU A 306 -3.55 19.51 -10.95
#